data_AF-A0A8J0V629-F1
#
_entry.id   AF-A0A8J0V629-F1
#
_cell.length_a   1.000
_cell.length_b   1.000
_cell.length_c   1.000
_cell.angle_alpha   90.00
_cell.angle_beta   90.00
_cell.angle_gamma   90.00
#
_symmetry.space_group_name_H-M   'P 1'
#
loop_
_entity.id
_entity.type
_entity.pdbx_description
1 polymer ?
#
loop_
_entity_poly.entity_id
_entity_poly.type
_entity_poly.pdbx_seq_one_letter_code
_entity_poly.pdbx_strand_id
1 'polypeptide(L)'
;MHRRIISAVLFLCHCGVLSALFTVEAARSHYTAEYGGKVNMECHFQVGKGSNVDDVEVYWEYIAAEGGRKEVIKLIKGTENLSAQHEDFRGRARILKEELYKGHAVLQISNVELTDSGRYICIISAKGSDYKSMGLTVQAHYREINTRVTDVMESPGKMVKQIECQSIGYPEAEVTWFHAEKNLSSLVNTSYTVTAAKLFNVTSVVRVSSVSNNTFTCMFWNEAFQEATVLTFTIPVSDESQSTNKRSFQLSLTSIAVAAALCICICVYIKQCGTLKAPGRNAPIYNSLLPVPSQQSSQNSQSISFNFENT
;
A
#
# COMPACT_ATOMS: atom_id res chain seq x y z
N MET A 1 36.31 48.80 -58.15
CA MET A 1 34.85 48.53 -58.12
C MET A 1 34.50 47.05 -58.19
N HIS A 2 35.16 46.21 -58.99
CA HIS A 2 34.82 44.78 -59.16
C HIS A 2 34.78 43.91 -57.87
N ARG A 3 35.72 44.08 -56.92
CA ARG A 3 35.73 43.29 -55.66
C ARG A 3 34.52 43.53 -54.75
N ARG A 4 33.94 44.74 -54.76
CA ARG A 4 32.75 45.09 -53.95
C ARG A 4 31.46 44.52 -54.55
N ILE A 5 31.39 44.42 -55.88
CA ILE A 5 30.25 43.84 -56.59
C ILE A 5 30.21 42.33 -56.41
N ILE A 6 31.36 41.64 -56.48
CA ILE A 6 31.44 40.19 -56.25
C ILE A 6 31.06 39.83 -54.80
N SER A 7 31.51 40.62 -53.81
CA SER A 7 31.10 40.43 -52.41
C SER A 7 29.61 40.68 -52.18
N ALA A 8 29.01 41.67 -52.84
CA ALA A 8 27.58 41.95 -52.77
C ALA A 8 26.74 40.85 -53.44
N VAL A 9 27.19 40.30 -54.57
CA VAL A 9 26.53 39.18 -55.25
C VAL A 9 26.64 37.89 -54.45
N LEU A 10 27.78 37.62 -53.80
CA LEU A 10 27.93 36.47 -52.88
C LEU A 10 27.04 36.62 -51.63
N PHE A 11 26.90 37.82 -51.07
CA PHE A 11 26.02 38.10 -49.93
C PHE A 11 24.53 38.00 -50.31
N LEU A 12 24.16 38.48 -51.50
CA LEU A 12 22.79 38.37 -52.02
C LEU A 12 22.44 36.92 -52.43
N CYS A 13 23.43 36.12 -52.84
CA CYS A 13 23.24 34.70 -53.13
C CYS A 13 23.08 33.85 -51.86
N HIS A 14 23.70 34.24 -50.73
CA HIS A 14 23.47 33.63 -49.42
C HIS A 14 22.18 34.09 -48.72
N CYS A 15 21.62 35.24 -49.08
CA CYS A 15 20.40 35.77 -48.47
C CYS A 15 19.10 35.27 -49.16
N GLY A 16 19.21 34.67 -50.35
CA GLY A 16 18.07 34.30 -51.20
C GLY A 16 17.46 32.91 -50.99
N VAL A 17 17.92 32.09 -50.03
CA VAL A 17 17.48 30.67 -49.90
C VAL A 17 17.16 30.25 -48.46
N LEU A 18 16.61 31.14 -47.64
CA LEU A 18 16.04 30.76 -46.34
C LEU A 18 14.51 30.62 -46.46
N SER A 19 14.08 29.69 -47.31
CA SER A 19 12.74 29.11 -47.16
C SER A 19 12.77 28.29 -45.87
N ALA A 20 12.01 28.69 -44.84
CA ALA A 20 11.88 27.87 -43.64
C ALA A 20 11.31 26.49 -44.06
N LEU A 21 12.08 25.43 -43.81
CA LEU A 21 11.64 24.06 -44.07
C LEU A 21 10.52 23.69 -43.09
N PHE A 22 9.54 22.92 -43.57
CA PHE A 22 8.53 22.33 -42.68
C PHE A 22 9.22 21.39 -41.70
N THR A 23 8.98 21.59 -40.41
CA THR A 23 9.61 20.84 -39.33
C THR A 23 8.55 20.36 -38.36
N VAL A 24 8.79 19.16 -37.83
CA VAL A 24 8.01 18.54 -36.76
C VAL A 24 8.92 18.43 -35.54
N GLU A 25 8.36 18.75 -34.38
CA GLU A 25 9.04 18.66 -33.08
C GLU A 25 8.22 17.76 -32.15
N ALA A 26 8.88 16.87 -31.40
CA ALA A 26 8.19 16.15 -30.34
C ALA A 26 8.10 17.05 -29.11
N ALA A 27 6.92 17.16 -28.49
CA ALA A 27 6.72 17.99 -27.30
C ALA A 27 7.58 17.49 -26.13
N ARG A 28 7.79 16.16 -26.04
CA ARG A 28 8.73 15.51 -25.12
C ARG A 28 9.43 14.38 -25.85
N SER A 29 10.69 14.14 -25.48
CA SER A 29 11.45 12.99 -25.95
C SER A 29 10.99 11.67 -25.30
N HIS A 30 10.37 11.74 -24.12
CA HIS A 30 9.94 10.57 -23.35
C HIS A 30 8.67 10.85 -22.53
N TYR A 31 7.81 9.84 -22.42
CA TYR A 31 6.58 9.84 -21.65
C TYR A 31 6.56 8.66 -20.67
N THR A 32 5.93 8.87 -19.52
CA THR A 32 5.60 7.79 -18.57
C THR A 32 4.08 7.70 -18.46
N ALA A 33 3.54 6.48 -18.46
CA ALA A 33 2.11 6.23 -18.34
C ALA A 33 1.82 5.18 -17.26
N GLU A 34 0.68 5.31 -16.61
CA GLU A 34 0.19 4.33 -15.64
C GLU A 34 -0.57 3.21 -16.37
N TYR A 35 -0.30 1.96 -15.99
CA TYR A 35 -1.00 0.77 -16.46
C TYR A 35 -2.52 0.90 -16.22
N GLY A 36 -3.33 0.57 -17.23
CA GLY A 36 -4.78 0.77 -17.25
C GLY A 36 -5.21 2.24 -17.44
N GLY A 37 -4.26 3.19 -17.42
CA GLY A 37 -4.49 4.62 -17.54
C GLY A 37 -4.63 5.11 -18.98
N LYS A 38 -4.31 6.38 -19.19
CA LYS A 38 -4.28 7.03 -20.51
C LYS A 38 -2.98 7.82 -20.68
N VAL A 39 -2.50 7.93 -21.91
CA VAL A 39 -1.35 8.77 -22.28
C VAL A 39 -1.65 9.55 -23.55
N ASN A 40 -1.17 10.80 -23.57
CA ASN A 40 -1.22 11.68 -24.74
C ASN A 40 0.21 11.99 -25.16
N MET A 41 0.64 11.45 -26.31
CA MET A 41 1.92 11.76 -26.94
C MET A 41 1.70 12.81 -28.01
N GLU A 42 2.62 13.76 -28.13
CA GLU A 42 2.35 15.00 -28.88
C GLU A 42 3.55 15.40 -29.74
N CYS A 43 3.24 15.76 -30.98
CA CYS A 43 4.17 16.43 -31.88
C CYS A 43 3.59 17.77 -32.34
N HIS A 44 4.45 18.77 -32.39
CA HIS A 44 4.14 20.11 -32.86
C HIS A 44 4.62 20.27 -34.31
N PHE A 45 3.85 21.02 -35.09
CA PHE A 45 4.17 21.40 -36.45
C PHE A 45 3.67 22.81 -36.73
N GLN A 46 4.28 23.47 -37.72
CA GLN A 46 3.90 24.83 -38.08
C GLN A 46 2.61 24.83 -38.91
N VAL A 47 1.55 25.46 -38.38
CA VAL A 47 0.32 25.72 -39.14
C VAL A 47 0.53 26.96 -40.00
N GLY A 48 0.69 26.79 -41.30
CA GLY A 48 0.81 27.93 -42.21
C GLY A 48 -0.49 28.75 -42.26
N LYS A 49 -0.40 30.08 -42.33
CA LYS A 49 -1.58 30.94 -42.56
C LYS A 49 -2.36 30.47 -43.80
N GLY A 50 -3.67 30.28 -43.66
CA GLY A 50 -4.56 29.82 -44.73
C GLY A 50 -4.47 28.33 -45.08
N SER A 51 -3.74 27.51 -44.32
CA SER A 51 -3.74 26.05 -44.51
C SER A 51 -5.02 25.47 -43.94
N ASN A 52 -5.70 24.61 -44.69
CA ASN A 52 -6.79 23.82 -44.14
C ASN A 52 -6.19 22.66 -43.32
N VAL A 53 -6.70 22.48 -42.10
CA VAL A 53 -6.30 21.36 -41.22
C VAL A 53 -6.77 20.02 -41.79
N ASP A 54 -7.83 20.02 -42.60
CA ASP A 54 -8.30 18.81 -43.28
C ASP A 54 -7.28 18.23 -44.26
N ASP A 55 -6.35 19.05 -44.75
CA ASP A 55 -5.26 18.65 -45.65
C ASP A 55 -4.03 18.11 -44.90
N VAL A 56 -4.04 18.13 -43.56
CA VAL A 56 -2.97 17.58 -42.73
C VAL A 56 -3.15 16.07 -42.60
N GLU A 57 -2.11 15.33 -43.00
CA GLU A 57 -2.03 13.90 -42.76
C GLU A 57 -1.13 13.63 -41.56
N VAL A 58 -1.60 12.77 -40.66
CA VAL A 58 -0.89 12.40 -39.43
C VAL A 58 -0.79 10.89 -39.36
N TYR A 59 0.43 10.40 -39.14
CA TYR A 59 0.72 8.98 -39.01
C TYR A 59 1.43 8.75 -37.69
N TRP A 60 0.96 7.76 -36.93
CA TRP A 60 1.63 7.28 -35.75
C TRP A 60 2.05 5.83 -35.94
N GLU A 61 3.34 5.57 -35.76
CA GLU A 61 3.93 4.24 -35.81
C GLU A 61 4.56 3.89 -34.46
N TYR A 62 4.45 2.62 -34.08
CA TYR A 62 5.17 2.03 -32.97
C TYR A 62 6.32 1.17 -33.51
N ILE A 63 7.50 1.31 -32.91
CA ILE A 63 8.67 0.51 -33.24
C ILE A 63 8.98 -0.42 -32.07
N ALA A 64 8.78 -1.71 -32.31
CA ALA A 64 9.09 -2.77 -31.37
C ALA A 64 10.61 -2.89 -31.14
N ALA A 65 11.01 -3.51 -30.04
CA ALA A 65 12.42 -3.67 -29.68
C ALA A 65 13.19 -4.48 -30.73
N GLU A 66 12.55 -5.46 -31.35
CA GLU A 66 13.06 -6.29 -32.45
C GLU A 66 13.09 -5.56 -33.81
N GLY A 67 12.70 -4.28 -33.87
CA GLY A 67 12.70 -3.46 -35.08
C GLY A 67 11.44 -3.56 -35.94
N GLY A 68 10.47 -4.39 -35.55
CA GLY A 68 9.16 -4.47 -36.19
C GLY A 68 8.39 -3.16 -36.06
N ARG A 69 7.70 -2.74 -37.14
CA ARG A 69 6.84 -1.55 -37.13
C ARG A 69 5.38 -1.96 -37.03
N LYS A 70 4.63 -1.31 -36.15
CA LYS A 70 3.19 -1.44 -36.03
C LYS A 70 2.55 -0.10 -36.33
N GLU A 71 1.55 -0.12 -37.20
CA GLU A 71 0.74 1.07 -37.45
C GLU A 71 -0.20 1.30 -36.26
N VAL A 72 -0.03 2.43 -35.58
CA VAL A 72 -0.86 2.79 -34.43
C VAL A 72 -2.15 3.43 -34.92
N ILE A 73 -2.05 4.47 -35.75
CA ILE A 73 -3.20 5.14 -36.36
C ILE A 73 -2.75 6.06 -37.50
N LYS A 74 -3.63 6.26 -38.49
CA LYS A 74 -3.45 7.23 -39.58
C LYS A 74 -4.66 8.14 -39.71
N LEU A 75 -4.42 9.41 -39.97
CA LEU A 75 -5.43 10.41 -40.31
C LEU A 75 -5.12 10.94 -41.71
N ILE A 76 -6.06 10.76 -42.64
CA ILE A 76 -5.94 11.20 -44.04
C ILE A 76 -7.23 11.93 -44.39
N LYS A 77 -7.12 13.16 -44.93
CA LYS A 77 -8.29 13.99 -45.33
C LYS A 77 -9.32 14.13 -44.19
N GLY A 78 -8.84 14.44 -42.98
CA GLY A 78 -9.67 14.58 -41.78
C GLY A 78 -10.29 13.27 -41.22
N THR A 79 -10.06 12.13 -41.85
CA THR A 79 -10.68 10.84 -41.49
C THR A 79 -9.64 9.86 -40.95
N GLU A 80 -9.95 9.21 -39.83
CA GLU A 80 -9.08 8.18 -39.26
C GLU A 80 -9.24 6.89 -40.04
N ASN A 81 -8.12 6.33 -40.49
CA ASN A 81 -8.10 5.03 -41.14
C ASN A 81 -7.84 3.95 -40.07
N LEU A 82 -8.88 3.16 -39.79
CA LEU A 82 -8.83 2.06 -38.82
C LEU A 82 -8.57 0.69 -39.47
N SER A 83 -8.47 0.63 -40.81
CA SER A 83 -8.37 -0.66 -41.53
C SER A 83 -6.98 -1.30 -41.47
N ALA A 84 -5.93 -0.48 -41.36
CA ALA A 84 -4.54 -0.92 -41.27
C ALA A 84 -3.95 -0.76 -39.85
N GLN A 85 -4.76 -0.31 -38.89
CA GLN A 85 -4.38 -0.23 -37.48
C GLN A 85 -4.07 -1.63 -36.93
N HIS A 86 -2.91 -1.76 -36.29
CA HIS A 86 -2.51 -3.01 -35.65
C HIS A 86 -3.45 -3.36 -34.48
N GLU A 87 -3.74 -4.64 -34.28
CA GLU A 87 -4.76 -5.11 -33.31
C GLU A 87 -4.48 -4.62 -31.87
N ASP A 88 -3.22 -4.55 -31.44
CA ASP A 88 -2.78 -4.00 -30.14
C ASP A 88 -3.29 -2.57 -29.83
N PHE A 89 -3.63 -1.78 -30.86
CA PHE A 89 -4.07 -0.38 -30.71
C PHE A 89 -5.55 -0.18 -31.01
N ARG A 90 -6.24 -1.23 -31.45
CA ARG A 90 -7.62 -1.15 -31.93
C ARG A 90 -8.58 -0.78 -30.81
N GLY A 91 -9.37 0.28 -31.04
CA GLY A 91 -10.36 0.76 -30.08
C GLY A 91 -9.79 1.53 -28.88
N ARG A 92 -8.46 1.72 -28.80
CA ARG A 92 -7.79 2.43 -27.70
C ARG A 92 -6.88 3.57 -28.16
N ALA A 93 -6.43 3.58 -29.41
CA ALA A 93 -5.66 4.68 -29.99
C ALA A 93 -6.56 5.60 -30.83
N ARG A 94 -6.40 6.93 -30.66
CA ARG A 94 -7.07 7.97 -31.47
C ARG A 94 -6.23 9.23 -31.59
N ILE A 95 -6.48 10.03 -32.63
CA ILE A 95 -5.91 11.36 -32.80
C ILE A 95 -6.91 12.41 -32.29
N LEU A 96 -6.44 13.33 -31.45
CA LEU A 96 -7.25 14.47 -30.99
C LEU A 96 -7.30 15.55 -32.10
N LYS A 97 -8.29 15.45 -32.98
CA LYS A 97 -8.40 16.28 -34.19
C LYS A 97 -8.52 17.77 -33.88
N GLU A 98 -9.11 18.10 -32.74
CA GLU A 98 -9.26 19.46 -32.23
C GLU A 98 -7.91 20.16 -31.97
N GLU A 99 -6.86 19.41 -31.67
CA GLU A 99 -5.52 19.95 -31.40
C GLU A 99 -4.74 20.27 -32.69
N LEU A 100 -5.14 19.70 -33.83
CA LEU A 100 -4.48 19.94 -35.12
C LEU A 100 -4.59 21.41 -35.57
N TYR A 101 -5.67 22.11 -35.22
CA TYR A 101 -5.83 23.55 -35.48
C TYR A 101 -4.81 24.42 -34.75
N LYS A 102 -4.22 23.91 -33.66
CA LYS A 102 -3.15 24.57 -32.92
C LYS A 102 -1.76 24.16 -33.43
N GLY A 103 -1.68 23.25 -34.39
CA GLY A 103 -0.43 22.67 -34.88
C GLY A 103 0.06 21.50 -34.06
N HIS A 104 -0.85 20.82 -33.35
CA HIS A 104 -0.50 19.77 -32.41
C HIS A 104 -1.12 18.44 -32.88
N ALA A 105 -0.28 17.49 -33.26
CA ALA A 105 -0.69 16.12 -33.55
C ALA A 105 -0.58 15.31 -32.27
N VAL A 106 -1.71 15.10 -31.60
CA VAL A 106 -1.77 14.36 -30.32
C VAL A 106 -2.35 12.97 -30.53
N LEU A 107 -1.55 11.94 -30.24
CA LEU A 107 -1.99 10.56 -30.11
C LEU A 107 -2.42 10.29 -28.68
N GLN A 108 -3.68 9.91 -28.48
CA GLN A 108 -4.17 9.39 -27.22
C GLN A 108 -4.25 7.87 -27.28
N ILE A 109 -3.67 7.20 -26.28
CA ILE A 109 -3.83 5.78 -26.02
C ILE A 109 -4.53 5.60 -24.67
N SER A 110 -5.62 4.85 -24.62
CA SER A 110 -6.37 4.53 -23.40
C SER A 110 -6.28 3.06 -23.01
N ASN A 111 -6.47 2.74 -21.72
CA ASN A 111 -6.24 1.39 -21.18
C ASN A 111 -4.82 0.92 -21.48
N VAL A 112 -3.83 1.73 -21.09
CA VAL A 112 -2.41 1.51 -21.39
C VAL A 112 -1.94 0.17 -20.82
N GLU A 113 -1.25 -0.62 -21.63
CA GLU A 113 -0.70 -1.94 -21.24
C GLU A 113 0.82 -1.90 -21.18
N LEU A 114 1.47 -2.84 -20.47
CA LEU A 114 2.94 -2.86 -20.38
C LEU A 114 3.62 -2.98 -21.75
N THR A 115 2.97 -3.66 -22.69
CA THR A 115 3.39 -3.87 -24.09
C THR A 115 3.40 -2.59 -24.92
N ASP A 116 2.76 -1.51 -24.45
CA ASP A 116 2.82 -0.21 -25.10
C ASP A 116 4.18 0.48 -24.88
N SER A 117 4.96 0.03 -23.90
CA SER A 117 6.31 0.56 -23.70
C SER A 117 7.15 0.35 -24.97
N GLY A 118 7.84 1.41 -25.39
CA GLY A 118 8.64 1.38 -26.61
C GLY A 118 8.79 2.74 -27.26
N ARG A 119 9.12 2.74 -28.54
CA ARG A 119 9.38 3.96 -29.31
C ARG A 119 8.26 4.24 -30.29
N TYR A 120 7.72 5.45 -30.24
CA TYR A 120 6.70 5.93 -31.16
C TYR A 120 7.31 6.94 -32.13
N ILE A 121 6.80 6.97 -33.35
CA ILE A 121 7.15 7.94 -34.38
C ILE A 121 5.87 8.66 -34.81
N CYS A 122 5.91 9.98 -34.76
CA CYS A 122 4.91 10.84 -35.41
C CYS A 122 5.46 11.27 -36.76
N ILE A 123 4.67 11.11 -37.82
CA ILE A 123 4.98 11.60 -39.16
C ILE A 123 3.84 12.53 -39.55
N ILE A 124 4.16 13.75 -39.94
CA ILE A 124 3.17 14.76 -40.30
C ILE A 124 3.47 15.21 -41.72
N SER A 125 2.44 15.21 -42.57
CA SER A 125 2.50 15.72 -43.93
C SER A 125 1.49 16.85 -44.08
N ALA A 126 1.97 18.03 -44.44
CA ALA A 126 1.16 19.22 -44.70
C ALA A 126 1.76 20.00 -45.88
N LYS A 127 2.41 21.14 -45.62
CA LYS A 127 3.18 21.90 -46.64
C LYS A 127 4.58 21.31 -46.93
N GLY A 128 4.93 20.29 -46.17
CA GLY A 128 6.11 19.45 -46.30
C GLY A 128 5.89 18.21 -45.43
N SER A 129 6.92 17.37 -45.29
CA SER A 129 6.85 16.19 -44.43
C SER A 129 8.10 16.10 -43.57
N ASP A 130 7.90 15.87 -42.27
CA ASP A 130 8.94 15.59 -41.31
C ASP A 130 8.39 14.63 -40.24
N TYR A 131 9.28 14.04 -39.45
CA TYR A 131 8.93 13.09 -38.40
C TYR A 131 9.78 13.31 -37.15
N LYS A 132 9.25 12.87 -36.01
CA LYS A 132 10.00 12.78 -34.75
C LYS A 132 9.66 11.52 -33.98
N SER A 133 10.59 11.10 -33.13
CA SER A 133 10.43 9.92 -32.27
C SER A 133 10.39 10.30 -30.80
N MET A 134 9.61 9.56 -30.02
CA MET A 134 9.56 9.66 -28.56
C MET A 134 9.48 8.27 -27.93
N GLY A 135 9.94 8.16 -26.69
CA GLY A 135 9.79 6.95 -25.89
C GLY A 135 8.52 6.98 -25.03
N LEU A 136 7.98 5.80 -24.76
CA LEU A 136 6.95 5.57 -23.76
C LEU A 136 7.42 4.47 -22.80
N THR A 137 7.32 4.73 -21.50
CA THR A 137 7.48 3.73 -20.45
C THR A 137 6.19 3.60 -19.66
N VAL A 138 5.74 2.37 -19.46
CA VAL A 138 4.55 2.08 -18.67
C VAL A 138 4.96 1.55 -17.29
N GLN A 139 4.32 2.07 -16.25
CA GLN A 139 4.50 1.66 -14.86
C GLN A 139 3.18 1.26 -14.23
N ALA A 140 3.23 0.41 -13.21
CA ALA A 140 2.08 0.11 -12.37
C ALA A 140 2.48 0.31 -10.90
N HIS A 141 1.76 1.18 -10.20
CA HIS A 141 2.05 1.50 -8.81
C HIS A 141 1.55 0.39 -7.87
N TYR A 142 2.31 0.13 -6.80
CA TYR A 142 1.95 -0.83 -5.74
C TYR A 142 0.91 -0.27 -4.74
N ARG A 143 -0.07 0.50 -5.21
CA ARG A 143 -1.00 1.30 -4.36
C ARG A 143 -1.88 0.43 -3.46
N GLU A 144 -2.35 -0.69 -3.97
CA GLU A 144 -3.23 -1.60 -3.22
C GLU A 144 -2.37 -2.62 -2.47
N ILE A 145 -2.15 -2.37 -1.18
CA ILE A 145 -1.44 -3.29 -0.29
C ILE A 145 -2.46 -4.07 0.54
N ASN A 146 -2.58 -5.35 0.23
CA ASN A 146 -3.38 -6.30 0.99
C ASN A 146 -2.58 -6.86 2.17
N THR A 147 -3.22 -7.01 3.32
CA THR A 147 -2.57 -7.57 4.51
C THR A 147 -3.26 -8.83 5.00
N ARG A 148 -2.47 -9.78 5.51
CA ARG A 148 -2.99 -10.99 6.15
C ARG A 148 -2.19 -11.29 7.41
N VAL A 149 -2.90 -11.54 8.50
CA VAL A 149 -2.30 -11.91 9.79
C VAL A 149 -2.81 -13.28 10.19
N THR A 150 -1.90 -14.18 10.53
CA THR A 150 -2.22 -15.56 10.96
C THR A 150 -1.34 -15.96 12.13
N ASP A 151 -1.86 -16.80 13.03
CA ASP A 151 -1.07 -17.47 14.06
C ASP A 151 -0.50 -18.77 13.49
N VAL A 152 0.81 -18.95 13.60
CA VAL A 152 1.50 -20.15 13.14
C VAL A 152 2.36 -20.73 14.25
N MET A 153 2.42 -22.06 14.31
CA MET A 153 3.28 -22.76 15.27
C MET A 153 4.69 -22.86 14.67
N GLU A 154 5.65 -22.17 15.28
CA GLU A 154 7.06 -22.22 14.85
C GLU A 154 7.76 -23.46 15.40
N SER A 155 7.45 -23.80 16.65
CA SER A 155 7.92 -25.00 17.34
C SER A 155 6.89 -25.45 18.38
N PRO A 156 7.00 -26.68 18.93
CA PRO A 156 6.05 -27.17 19.93
C PRO A 156 5.89 -26.18 21.09
N GLY A 157 4.69 -25.65 21.28
CA GLY A 157 4.37 -24.67 22.32
C GLY A 157 4.76 -23.21 22.01
N LYS A 158 5.36 -22.92 20.85
CA LYS A 158 5.72 -21.56 20.42
C LYS A 158 4.86 -21.11 19.25
N MET A 159 3.87 -20.28 19.55
CA MET A 159 3.05 -19.58 18.55
C MET A 159 3.69 -18.25 18.17
N VAL A 160 3.72 -17.95 16.88
CA VAL A 160 4.20 -16.66 16.36
C VAL A 160 3.15 -16.08 15.40
N LYS A 161 3.12 -14.76 15.28
CA LYS A 161 2.28 -14.07 14.29
C LYS A 161 3.03 -14.06 12.96
N GLN A 162 2.41 -14.59 11.91
CA GLN A 162 2.83 -14.46 10.53
C GLN A 162 2.02 -13.33 9.87
N ILE A 163 2.72 -12.30 9.44
CA ILE A 163 2.16 -11.07 8.88
C ILE A 163 2.61 -10.97 7.42
N GLU A 164 1.67 -10.75 6.53
CA GLU A 164 1.88 -10.70 5.08
C GLU A 164 1.43 -9.34 4.56
N CYS A 165 2.26 -8.71 3.70
CA CYS A 165 1.86 -7.64 2.80
C CYS A 165 2.00 -8.14 1.36
N GLN A 166 0.93 -7.96 0.59
CA GLN A 166 0.89 -8.32 -0.82
C GLN A 166 0.46 -7.12 -1.65
N SER A 167 1.18 -6.84 -2.74
CA SER A 167 0.77 -5.83 -3.70
C SER A 167 1.21 -6.20 -5.11
N ILE A 168 0.53 -5.63 -6.10
CA ILE A 168 0.77 -5.87 -7.53
C ILE A 168 1.23 -4.57 -8.17
N GLY A 169 2.32 -4.61 -8.93
CA GLY A 169 2.90 -3.45 -9.59
C GLY A 169 3.93 -3.81 -10.65
N TYR A 170 4.56 -2.80 -11.23
CA TYR A 170 5.60 -2.94 -12.25
C TYR A 170 6.46 -1.67 -12.34
N PRO A 171 7.80 -1.78 -12.47
CA PRO A 171 8.61 -3.00 -12.41
C PRO A 171 8.71 -3.59 -11.00
N GLU A 172 9.57 -4.57 -10.80
CA GLU A 172 9.82 -5.24 -9.52
C GLU A 172 10.11 -4.23 -8.39
N ALA A 173 9.61 -4.50 -7.19
CA ALA A 173 9.83 -3.67 -6.00
C ALA A 173 10.51 -4.45 -4.87
N GLU A 174 11.34 -3.74 -4.11
CA GLU A 174 11.89 -4.22 -2.85
C GLU A 174 10.90 -3.97 -1.72
N VAL A 175 10.80 -4.89 -0.75
CA VAL A 175 9.90 -4.73 0.40
C VAL A 175 10.68 -4.65 1.69
N THR A 176 10.45 -3.58 2.44
CA THR A 176 11.02 -3.39 3.78
C THR A 176 9.92 -3.32 4.83
N TRP A 177 10.25 -3.79 6.04
CA TRP A 177 9.30 -3.86 7.15
C TRP A 177 9.83 -3.08 8.35
N PHE A 178 8.93 -2.42 9.06
CA PHE A 178 9.21 -1.71 10.29
C PHE A 178 8.21 -2.08 11.38
N HIS A 179 8.70 -2.14 12.61
CA HIS A 179 7.91 -2.35 13.81
C HIS A 179 8.37 -1.37 14.88
N ALA A 180 7.47 -0.46 15.30
CA ALA A 180 7.80 0.64 16.22
C ALA A 180 9.14 1.33 15.85
N GLU A 181 9.29 1.69 14.57
CA GLU A 181 10.49 2.32 13.96
C GLU A 181 11.73 1.42 13.80
N LYS A 182 11.72 0.21 14.36
CA LYS A 182 12.79 -0.76 14.15
C LYS A 182 12.62 -1.48 12.82
N ASN A 183 13.68 -1.51 12.01
CA ASN A 183 13.72 -2.25 10.75
C ASN A 183 13.74 -3.78 11.03
N LEU A 184 12.84 -4.52 10.35
CA LEU A 184 12.69 -5.98 10.43
C LEU A 184 13.19 -6.72 9.18
N SER A 185 13.87 -6.05 8.23
CA SER A 185 14.31 -6.60 6.94
C SER A 185 15.06 -7.92 7.02
N SER A 186 15.77 -8.21 8.13
CA SER A 186 16.48 -9.48 8.32
C SER A 186 15.58 -10.70 8.59
N LEU A 187 14.30 -10.50 8.87
CA LEU A 187 13.31 -11.54 9.16
C LEU A 187 12.30 -11.74 8.01
N VAL A 188 12.52 -11.04 6.89
CA VAL A 188 11.58 -10.97 5.79
C VAL A 188 11.80 -12.11 4.82
N ASN A 189 10.70 -12.74 4.41
CA ASN A 189 10.67 -13.65 3.28
C ASN A 189 9.77 -13.05 2.20
N THR A 190 10.38 -12.54 1.13
CA THR A 190 9.66 -11.97 -0.02
C THR A 190 9.68 -12.94 -1.19
N SER A 191 8.51 -13.13 -1.79
CA SER A 191 8.31 -13.99 -2.95
C SER A 191 7.67 -13.20 -4.08
N TYR A 192 8.04 -13.56 -5.30
CA TYR A 192 7.67 -12.86 -6.52
C TYR A 192 6.95 -13.81 -7.46
N THR A 193 5.80 -13.40 -7.96
CA THR A 193 5.08 -14.10 -9.03
C THR A 193 4.71 -13.12 -10.13
N VAL A 194 4.61 -13.61 -11.37
CA VAL A 194 4.25 -12.76 -12.52
C VAL A 194 2.82 -13.08 -12.94
N THR A 195 1.99 -12.05 -13.04
CA THR A 195 0.59 -12.20 -13.48
C THR A 195 0.51 -12.41 -15.00
N ALA A 196 -0.66 -12.80 -15.51
CA ALA A 196 -0.90 -12.91 -16.95
C ALA A 196 -0.65 -11.57 -17.69
N ALA A 197 -0.87 -10.43 -17.01
CA ALA A 197 -0.60 -9.09 -17.51
C ALA A 197 0.87 -8.67 -17.42
N LYS A 198 1.78 -9.60 -17.02
CA LYS A 198 3.21 -9.37 -16.80
C LYS A 198 3.54 -8.38 -15.67
N LEU A 199 2.59 -8.14 -14.76
CA LEU A 199 2.82 -7.39 -13.52
C LEU A 199 3.47 -8.30 -12.47
N PHE A 200 4.27 -7.72 -11.59
CA PHE A 200 4.80 -8.42 -10.42
C PHE A 200 3.77 -8.42 -9.30
N ASN A 201 3.39 -9.61 -8.85
CA ASN A 201 2.67 -9.81 -7.60
C ASN A 201 3.69 -10.19 -6.52
N VAL A 202 3.92 -9.24 -5.61
CA VAL A 202 4.97 -9.30 -4.60
C VAL A 202 4.30 -9.58 -3.26
N THR A 203 4.64 -10.73 -2.66
CA THR A 203 4.16 -11.14 -1.35
C THR A 203 5.34 -11.20 -0.39
N SER A 204 5.31 -10.37 0.65
CA SER A 204 6.34 -10.28 1.68
C SER A 204 5.79 -10.69 3.04
N VAL A 205 6.51 -11.55 3.74
CA VAL A 205 6.08 -12.16 5.00
C VAL A 205 7.12 -11.92 6.09
N VAL A 206 6.66 -11.50 7.26
CA VAL A 206 7.47 -11.42 8.49
C VAL A 206 6.84 -12.27 9.60
N ARG A 207 7.69 -12.95 10.38
CA ARG A 207 7.26 -13.73 11.56
C ARG A 207 7.78 -13.07 12.82
N VAL A 208 6.87 -12.80 13.76
CA VAL A 208 7.19 -12.11 15.02
C VAL A 208 6.59 -12.86 16.22
N SER A 209 7.41 -13.06 17.26
CA SER A 209 6.97 -13.59 18.56
C SER A 209 6.41 -12.42 19.39
N SER A 210 5.28 -12.63 20.08
CA SER A 210 4.55 -11.70 20.98
C SER A 210 5.16 -10.30 21.13
N VAL A 211 4.45 -9.28 20.61
CA VAL A 211 5.02 -7.94 20.42
C VAL A 211 4.32 -6.93 21.32
N SER A 212 5.09 -6.11 22.04
CA SER A 212 4.58 -5.11 23.00
C SER A 212 3.88 -3.91 22.34
N ASN A 213 4.21 -3.65 21.07
CA ASN A 213 3.61 -2.64 20.22
C ASN A 213 2.98 -3.34 19.01
N ASN A 214 1.79 -2.96 18.58
CA ASN A 214 1.08 -3.71 17.53
C ASN A 214 1.12 -3.06 16.15
N THR A 215 1.90 -2.01 15.98
CA THR A 215 1.98 -1.25 14.73
C THR A 215 3.07 -1.79 13.83
N PHE A 216 2.69 -2.19 12.63
CA PHE A 216 3.58 -2.67 11.57
C PHE A 216 3.50 -1.76 10.37
N THR A 217 4.62 -1.58 9.70
CA THR A 217 4.70 -0.85 8.43
C THR A 217 5.40 -1.71 7.40
N CYS A 218 4.82 -1.84 6.22
CA CYS A 218 5.49 -2.43 5.07
C CYS A 218 5.61 -1.38 3.96
N MET A 219 6.77 -1.32 3.32
CA MET A 219 7.10 -0.35 2.28
C MET A 219 7.57 -1.08 1.03
N PHE A 220 6.87 -0.86 -0.08
CA PHE A 220 7.25 -1.30 -1.42
C PHE A 220 8.04 -0.18 -2.08
N TRP A 221 9.31 -0.44 -2.39
CA TRP A 221 10.24 0.49 -3.04
C TRP A 221 10.46 0.11 -4.50
N ASN A 222 10.07 1.00 -5.40
CA ASN A 222 10.29 0.87 -6.83
C ASN A 222 11.51 1.70 -7.23
N GLU A 223 12.66 1.04 -7.37
CA GLU A 223 13.94 1.71 -7.66
C GLU A 223 13.93 2.42 -9.02
N ALA A 224 13.30 1.83 -10.04
CA ALA A 224 13.28 2.39 -11.40
C ALA A 224 12.61 3.77 -11.47
N PHE A 225 11.61 4.00 -10.60
CA PHE A 225 10.88 5.27 -10.53
C PHE A 225 11.15 6.07 -9.26
N GLN A 226 12.04 5.57 -8.38
CA GLN A 226 12.36 6.19 -7.09
C GLN A 226 11.11 6.47 -6.25
N GLU A 227 10.19 5.50 -6.19
CA GLU A 227 8.88 5.64 -5.56
C GLU A 227 8.67 4.63 -4.43
N ALA A 228 8.16 5.11 -3.29
CA ALA A 228 7.79 4.28 -2.15
C ALA A 228 6.27 4.26 -1.96
N THR A 229 5.68 3.07 -1.84
CA THR A 229 4.31 2.90 -1.33
C THR A 229 4.37 2.27 0.07
N VAL A 230 3.76 2.93 1.05
CA VAL A 230 3.85 2.56 2.47
C VAL A 230 2.47 2.27 3.03
N LEU A 231 2.33 1.15 3.74
CA LEU A 231 1.14 0.84 4.54
C LEU A 231 1.54 0.63 5.99
N THR A 232 0.91 1.38 6.90
CA THR A 232 1.01 1.21 8.35
C THR A 232 -0.31 0.72 8.91
N PHE A 233 -0.30 -0.35 9.69
CA PHE A 233 -1.49 -0.97 10.27
C PHE A 233 -1.24 -1.54 11.67
N THR A 234 -2.31 -1.73 12.44
CA THR A 234 -2.24 -2.30 13.80
C THR A 234 -2.87 -3.69 13.85
N ILE A 235 -2.24 -4.60 14.58
CA ILE A 235 -2.78 -5.93 14.86
C ILE A 235 -3.56 -5.87 16.18
N PRO A 236 -4.79 -6.38 16.30
CA PRO A 236 -5.47 -6.44 17.59
C PRO A 236 -4.75 -7.43 18.53
N VAL A 237 -4.49 -7.03 19.79
CA VAL A 237 -3.99 -7.97 20.83
C VAL A 237 -5.09 -9.00 21.07
N SER A 238 -4.80 -10.29 20.90
CA SER A 238 -5.66 -11.35 21.40
C SER A 238 -5.57 -11.37 22.92
N ASP A 239 -6.59 -10.83 23.59
CA ASP A 239 -6.68 -10.75 25.04
C ASP A 239 -7.02 -12.15 25.61
N GLU A 240 -6.03 -13.04 25.74
CA GLU A 240 -6.21 -14.37 26.33
C GLU A 240 -6.48 -14.34 27.86
N SER A 241 -6.50 -13.15 28.48
CA SER A 241 -6.52 -13.00 29.94
C SER A 241 -7.91 -13.00 30.60
N GLN A 242 -9.02 -12.93 29.83
CA GLN A 242 -10.35 -12.71 30.42
C GLN A 242 -11.22 -13.97 30.67
N SER A 243 -10.85 -15.15 30.15
CA SER A 243 -11.72 -16.34 30.26
C SER A 243 -11.58 -17.11 31.59
N THR A 244 -10.39 -17.11 32.19
CA THR A 244 -10.11 -17.80 33.46
C THR A 244 -10.67 -17.03 34.66
N ASN A 245 -10.65 -15.69 34.60
CA ASN A 245 -11.09 -14.83 35.69
C ASN A 245 -12.63 -14.81 35.82
N LYS A 246 -13.36 -14.90 34.70
CA LYS A 246 -14.84 -14.90 34.70
C LYS A 246 -15.41 -16.16 35.34
N ARG A 247 -14.85 -17.35 35.06
CA ARG A 247 -15.29 -18.63 35.62
C ARG A 247 -14.98 -18.74 37.12
N SER A 248 -13.80 -18.25 37.54
CA SER A 248 -13.39 -18.13 38.95
C SER A 248 -14.35 -17.22 39.75
N PHE A 249 -14.66 -16.04 39.21
CA PHE A 249 -15.57 -15.08 39.84
C PHE A 249 -17.02 -15.58 39.89
N GLN A 250 -17.47 -16.33 38.88
CA GLN A 250 -18.81 -16.93 38.87
C GLN A 250 -18.97 -18.01 39.95
N LEU A 251 -17.93 -18.84 40.16
CA LEU A 251 -17.94 -19.89 41.17
C LEU A 251 -17.87 -19.31 42.60
N SER A 252 -17.15 -18.21 42.82
CA SER A 252 -17.10 -17.56 44.13
C SER A 252 -18.42 -16.88 44.50
N LEU A 253 -19.05 -16.16 43.56
CA LEU A 253 -20.33 -15.48 43.79
C LEU A 253 -21.48 -16.46 44.12
N THR A 254 -21.53 -17.59 43.41
CA THR A 254 -22.56 -18.63 43.66
C THR A 254 -22.37 -19.28 45.03
N SER A 255 -21.14 -19.56 45.44
CA SER A 255 -20.84 -20.08 46.78
C SER A 255 -21.25 -19.12 47.90
N ILE A 256 -21.01 -17.82 47.74
CA ILE A 256 -21.39 -16.80 48.73
C ILE A 256 -22.92 -16.68 48.85
N ALA A 257 -23.63 -16.69 47.71
CA ALA A 257 -25.08 -16.61 47.69
C ALA A 257 -25.75 -17.81 48.39
N VAL A 258 -25.23 -19.02 48.19
CA VAL A 258 -25.72 -20.24 48.86
C VAL A 258 -25.48 -20.18 50.37
N ALA A 259 -24.29 -19.76 50.79
CA ALA A 259 -23.97 -19.60 52.21
C ALA A 259 -24.90 -18.57 52.90
N ALA A 260 -25.15 -17.43 52.23
CA ALA A 260 -26.07 -16.42 52.74
C ALA A 260 -27.51 -16.95 52.87
N ALA A 261 -28.00 -17.69 51.86
CA ALA A 261 -29.33 -18.30 51.91
C ALA A 261 -29.46 -19.32 53.05
N LEU A 262 -28.45 -20.18 53.25
CA LEU A 262 -28.41 -21.13 54.36
C LEU A 262 -28.41 -20.42 55.71
N CYS A 263 -27.60 -19.36 55.88
CA CYS A 263 -27.61 -18.54 57.09
C CYS A 263 -28.99 -17.91 57.35
N ILE A 264 -29.67 -17.41 56.32
CA ILE A 264 -31.03 -16.86 56.46
C ILE A 264 -32.01 -17.96 56.88
N CYS A 265 -31.98 -19.14 56.25
CA CYS A 265 -32.83 -20.27 56.62
C CYS A 265 -32.61 -20.71 58.06
N ILE A 266 -31.35 -20.81 58.50
CA ILE A 266 -30.99 -21.15 59.89
C ILE A 266 -31.51 -20.08 60.86
N CYS A 267 -31.34 -18.80 60.56
CA CYS A 267 -31.86 -17.71 61.38
C CYS A 267 -33.39 -17.73 61.49
N VAL A 268 -34.09 -18.03 60.40
CA VAL A 268 -35.56 -18.17 60.41
C VAL A 268 -35.97 -19.39 61.23
N TYR A 269 -35.28 -20.52 61.09
CA TYR A 269 -35.53 -21.73 61.86
C TYR A 269 -35.33 -21.51 63.36
N ILE A 270 -34.22 -20.85 63.77
CA ILE A 270 -33.96 -20.53 65.18
C ILE A 270 -35.04 -19.57 65.73
N LYS A 271 -35.49 -18.58 64.94
CA LYS A 271 -36.60 -17.69 65.33
C LYS A 271 -37.94 -18.43 65.47
N GLN A 272 -38.20 -19.46 64.65
CA GLN A 272 -39.40 -20.29 64.74
C GLN A 272 -39.33 -21.30 65.89
N CYS A 273 -38.13 -21.76 66.26
CA CYS A 273 -37.95 -22.71 67.37
C CYS A 273 -37.97 -22.03 68.75
N GLY A 274 -37.72 -20.71 68.82
CA GLY A 274 -37.79 -19.92 70.05
C GLY A 274 -39.21 -19.56 70.53
N THR A 275 -40.26 -19.88 69.77
CA THR A 275 -41.66 -19.55 70.11
C THR A 275 -42.48 -20.72 70.68
N LEU A 276 -41.90 -21.89 70.92
CA LEU A 276 -42.53 -22.98 71.69
C LEU A 276 -41.98 -23.02 73.12
N LYS A 277 -42.85 -22.69 74.10
CA LYS A 277 -42.49 -22.56 75.52
C LYS A 277 -42.99 -23.76 76.36
N ALA A 278 -42.14 -24.18 77.30
CA ALA A 278 -42.40 -24.90 78.58
C ALA A 278 -42.68 -26.43 78.54
N PRO A 279 -42.61 -27.20 79.67
CA PRO A 279 -42.34 -26.90 81.10
C PRO A 279 -41.28 -27.81 81.79
N GLY A 280 -40.99 -27.59 83.08
CA GLY A 280 -39.83 -28.17 83.80
C GLY A 280 -40.05 -29.38 84.73
N ARG A 281 -38.94 -29.93 85.27
CA ARG A 281 -38.75 -30.42 86.66
C ARG A 281 -37.31 -30.89 86.94
N ASN A 282 -36.73 -30.30 87.98
CA ASN A 282 -35.80 -30.76 89.04
C ASN A 282 -34.50 -31.55 88.76
N ALA A 283 -33.42 -31.00 89.33
CA ALA A 283 -32.06 -31.51 89.53
C ALA A 283 -31.97 -32.58 90.65
N PRO A 284 -30.79 -33.20 90.97
CA PRO A 284 -29.65 -32.53 91.64
C PRO A 284 -28.25 -32.85 91.02
N ILE A 285 -27.30 -31.91 90.94
CA ILE A 285 -26.28 -31.45 91.92
C ILE A 285 -25.20 -32.50 92.29
N TYR A 286 -23.96 -32.27 91.81
CA TYR A 286 -22.82 -32.00 92.71
C TYR A 286 -21.70 -31.18 92.03
N ASN A 287 -21.33 -30.11 92.74
CA ASN A 287 -20.24 -29.14 92.59
C ASN A 287 -18.86 -29.81 92.75
N SER A 288 -17.67 -29.28 92.42
CA SER A 288 -17.17 -27.99 91.94
C SER A 288 -15.63 -28.05 91.94
N LEU A 289 -14.97 -27.20 91.15
CA LEU A 289 -13.80 -26.34 91.49
C LEU A 289 -12.70 -26.30 90.41
N LEU A 290 -12.56 -25.08 89.89
CA LEU A 290 -11.47 -24.43 89.15
C LEU A 290 -10.16 -24.41 89.98
N PRO A 291 -8.95 -24.17 89.39
CA PRO A 291 -8.55 -22.83 88.98
C PRO A 291 -7.71 -22.68 87.69
N VAL A 292 -7.80 -21.48 87.14
CA VAL A 292 -6.92 -20.83 86.15
C VAL A 292 -5.64 -20.34 86.85
N PRO A 293 -4.48 -20.23 86.16
CA PRO A 293 -3.92 -18.91 85.83
C PRO A 293 -3.34 -18.91 84.38
N SER A 294 -3.48 -17.90 83.50
CA SER A 294 -3.00 -16.50 83.49
C SER A 294 -1.50 -16.30 83.76
N GLN A 295 -0.75 -15.93 82.71
CA GLN A 295 0.33 -14.91 82.71
C GLN A 295 0.77 -14.69 81.24
N GLN A 296 0.71 -13.50 80.61
CA GLN A 296 1.54 -12.28 80.80
C GLN A 296 3.04 -12.64 80.96
N SER A 297 4.02 -12.03 80.34
CA SER A 297 4.16 -10.82 79.54
C SER A 297 5.63 -10.78 79.08
N SER A 298 5.91 -9.92 78.10
CA SER A 298 7.16 -9.15 77.98
C SER A 298 8.49 -9.90 77.88
N GLN A 299 9.18 -9.72 76.75
CA GLN A 299 10.36 -8.84 76.78
C GLN A 299 10.69 -8.32 75.37
N ASN A 300 10.58 -7.00 75.26
CA ASN A 300 11.33 -6.18 74.32
C ASN A 300 12.83 -6.34 74.60
N SER A 301 13.64 -6.45 73.54
CA SER A 301 14.99 -5.87 73.55
C SER A 301 15.30 -5.38 72.14
N GLN A 302 15.43 -4.06 72.04
CA GLN A 302 16.05 -3.33 70.93
C GLN A 302 17.48 -3.88 70.72
N SER A 303 17.97 -4.05 69.51
CA SER A 303 18.69 -3.06 68.69
C SER A 303 19.55 -3.92 67.74
N ILE A 304 19.77 -3.61 66.46
CA ILE A 304 20.76 -2.64 65.99
C ILE A 304 20.49 -2.44 64.49
N SER A 305 20.44 -1.19 64.11
CA SER A 305 20.50 -0.62 62.77
C SER A 305 21.82 -0.90 62.05
N PHE A 306 21.78 -1.19 60.75
CA PHE A 306 22.72 -0.62 59.77
C PHE A 306 22.06 -0.56 58.38
N ASN A 307 21.72 0.66 57.98
CA ASN A 307 21.52 1.02 56.58
C ASN A 307 22.89 1.09 55.90
N PHE A 308 22.97 0.60 54.67
CA PHE A 308 23.93 1.09 53.69
C PHE A 308 23.17 1.48 52.43
N GLU A 309 23.19 2.78 52.16
CA GLU A 309 22.75 3.41 50.92
C GLU A 309 23.77 3.18 49.80
N ASN A 310 23.20 3.02 48.59
CA ASN A 310 23.62 3.59 47.31
C ASN A 310 25.11 3.62 46.94
N THR A 311 25.41 2.90 45.85
CA THR A 311 26.08 3.48 44.68
C THR A 311 25.54 2.83 43.42
#